data_AF-A0A965RXM6-F1
#
_entry.id   AF-A0A965RXM6-F1
#
_cell.length_a   1.000
_cell.length_b   1.000
_cell.length_c   1.000
_cell.angle_alpha   90.00
_cell.angle_beta   90.00
_cell.angle_gamma   90.00
#
_symmetry.space_group_name_H-M   'P 1'
#
loop_
_entity.id
_entity.type
_entity.pdbx_description
1 polymer ?
#
loop_
_entity_poly.entity_id
_entity_poly.type
_entity_poly.pdbx_seq_one_letter_code
_entity_poly.pdbx_strand_id
1 'polypeptide(L)'
;MNRNLLSSLLFVGISWCSFSQIVTKSTPSKTTAAAKVKSVKDTNSRFYLEAGYFSCSPKLSSNTDFLNKPLGERANETKLSVWSYSIGLTTPISNLLYFDGGLSLLRNGEQYKWTSTTSDSTFNYQSRYNYIAMPLQLKLQGGNNFRYFVGGGLIPELYQSYSQKQQWNDSLGSSKKAVVKVNSDMNSFALSWVVTAGVE
;
A
#
# COMPACT_ATOMS: atom_id res chain seq x y z
N MET A 1 -27.31 -22.13 35.40
CA MET A 1 -28.12 -21.96 34.17
C MET A 1 -27.22 -21.31 33.12
N ASN A 2 -27.04 -21.94 31.95
CA ASN A 2 -26.03 -21.67 30.91
C ASN A 2 -26.19 -20.33 30.15
N ARG A 3 -25.09 -19.73 29.62
CA ARG A 3 -24.65 -19.74 28.19
C ARG A 3 -23.49 -18.75 27.89
N ASN A 4 -22.71 -19.09 26.85
CA ASN A 4 -21.37 -18.64 26.41
C ASN A 4 -21.26 -17.32 25.58
N LEU A 5 -19.99 -16.99 25.20
CA LEU A 5 -19.40 -16.14 24.11
C LEU A 5 -18.77 -14.81 24.59
N LEU A 6 -17.60 -14.31 24.13
CA LEU A 6 -16.69 -14.62 23.00
C LEU A 6 -15.31 -13.96 23.31
N SER A 7 -14.20 -14.58 22.91
CA SER A 7 -12.81 -14.11 23.08
C SER A 7 -12.24 -13.46 21.81
N SER A 8 -11.41 -12.41 21.92
CA SER A 8 -10.45 -12.03 20.87
C SER A 8 -9.25 -11.27 21.45
N LEU A 9 -8.04 -11.67 21.02
CA LEU A 9 -6.76 -11.42 21.68
C LEU A 9 -5.71 -10.99 20.64
N LEU A 10 -4.78 -10.11 21.08
CA LEU A 10 -3.33 -10.12 20.78
C LEU A 10 -2.83 -9.73 19.36
N PHE A 11 -1.62 -9.15 19.10
CA PHE A 11 -0.58 -8.45 19.88
C PHE A 11 0.42 -7.75 18.96
N VAL A 12 1.26 -6.93 19.59
CA VAL A 12 2.33 -6.04 19.09
C VAL A 12 3.68 -6.78 18.93
N GLY A 13 4.45 -6.41 17.88
CA GLY A 13 5.84 -5.93 18.06
C GLY A 13 7.06 -6.75 17.61
N ILE A 14 7.86 -6.11 16.73
CA ILE A 14 9.30 -5.77 16.88
C ILE A 14 10.43 -6.80 16.51
N SER A 15 11.26 -6.38 15.53
CA SER A 15 12.76 -6.39 15.48
C SER A 15 13.59 -7.41 14.63
N TRP A 16 14.51 -6.78 13.89
CA TRP A 16 15.92 -7.04 13.49
C TRP A 16 16.40 -8.20 12.60
N CYS A 17 17.37 -7.80 11.75
CA CYS A 17 17.86 -8.39 10.50
C CYS A 17 19.05 -9.36 10.69
N SER A 18 19.32 -10.22 9.68
CA SER A 18 20.67 -10.57 9.18
C SER A 18 20.61 -11.42 7.89
N PHE A 19 21.56 -11.21 6.96
CA PHE A 19 21.62 -11.73 5.59
C PHE A 19 22.47 -13.02 5.44
N SER A 20 22.15 -13.92 4.48
CA SER A 20 23.16 -14.65 3.67
C SER A 20 22.58 -15.35 2.40
N GLN A 21 23.49 -15.73 1.49
CA GLN A 21 23.37 -15.92 0.02
C GLN A 21 23.35 -17.40 -0.44
N ILE A 22 22.84 -17.70 -1.64
CA ILE A 22 22.67 -19.08 -2.20
C ILE A 22 23.79 -19.46 -3.19
N VAL A 23 24.22 -20.74 -3.15
CA VAL A 23 25.03 -21.40 -4.20
C VAL A 23 24.39 -22.73 -4.62
N THR A 24 24.23 -22.93 -5.93
CA THR A 24 23.72 -24.16 -6.55
C THR A 24 24.87 -25.00 -7.12
N LYS A 25 24.91 -26.31 -6.81
CA LYS A 25 25.67 -27.29 -7.59
C LYS A 25 24.70 -28.37 -8.09
N SER A 26 24.63 -28.52 -9.41
CA SER A 26 23.96 -29.62 -10.09
C SER A 26 24.93 -30.80 -10.22
N THR A 27 24.50 -32.01 -9.82
CA THR A 27 25.07 -33.27 -10.29
C THR A 27 23.97 -34.34 -10.25
N PRO A 28 23.71 -35.09 -11.34
CA PRO A 28 22.64 -36.08 -11.39
C PRO A 28 23.15 -37.46 -10.92
N SER A 29 22.34 -38.22 -10.18
CA SER A 29 22.58 -39.65 -9.95
C SER A 29 21.32 -40.42 -9.55
N LYS A 30 20.97 -41.37 -10.43
CA LYS A 30 20.41 -42.72 -10.23
C LYS A 30 19.00 -42.93 -9.62
N THR A 31 18.21 -43.63 -10.43
CA THR A 31 16.94 -44.33 -10.21
C THR A 31 16.95 -45.29 -9.01
N THR A 32 16.04 -45.14 -8.04
CA THR A 32 15.47 -46.25 -7.25
C THR A 32 14.15 -45.86 -6.56
N ALA A 33 13.15 -46.75 -6.66
CA ALA A 33 11.89 -46.83 -5.90
C ALA A 33 10.90 -45.65 -5.98
N ALA A 34 9.64 -45.96 -6.31
CA ALA A 34 8.49 -45.08 -6.17
C ALA A 34 8.21 -44.79 -4.68
N ALA A 35 9.07 -43.98 -4.07
CA ALA A 35 8.70 -43.25 -2.87
C ALA A 35 7.49 -42.40 -3.23
N LYS A 36 6.42 -42.46 -2.42
CA LYS A 36 5.32 -41.47 -2.49
C LYS A 36 5.99 -40.12 -2.59
N VAL A 37 5.88 -39.47 -3.75
CA VAL A 37 6.43 -38.14 -3.98
C VAL A 37 5.71 -37.27 -2.97
N LYS A 38 6.37 -37.00 -1.84
CA LYS A 38 5.96 -35.92 -0.95
C LYS A 38 5.91 -34.72 -1.87
N SER A 39 4.71 -34.18 -2.08
CA SER A 39 4.49 -33.01 -2.92
C SER A 39 5.57 -32.00 -2.56
N VAL A 40 6.51 -31.81 -3.48
CA VAL A 40 7.60 -30.85 -3.30
C VAL A 40 6.88 -29.51 -3.28
N LYS A 41 6.77 -28.93 -2.10
CA LYS A 41 6.13 -27.62 -1.95
C LYS A 41 7.03 -26.65 -2.71
N ASP A 42 6.46 -25.93 -3.68
CA ASP A 42 7.26 -25.08 -4.58
C ASP A 42 8.04 -24.02 -3.79
N THR A 43 9.36 -24.26 -3.66
CA THR A 43 10.36 -23.38 -3.06
C THR A 43 11.01 -22.50 -4.12
N ASN A 44 10.25 -22.09 -5.13
CA ASN A 44 10.73 -21.19 -6.17
C ASN A 44 10.46 -19.73 -5.80
N SER A 45 11.45 -18.88 -6.05
CA SER A 45 11.26 -17.43 -6.03
C SER A 45 10.34 -17.00 -7.18
N ARG A 46 9.39 -16.11 -6.90
CA ARG A 46 8.42 -15.59 -7.87
C ARG A 46 8.62 -14.10 -8.07
N PHE A 47 8.70 -13.68 -9.31
CA PHE A 47 8.68 -12.27 -9.68
C PHE A 47 7.27 -11.89 -10.13
N TYR A 48 6.78 -10.71 -9.73
CA TYR A 48 5.44 -10.26 -10.06
C TYR A 48 5.38 -8.76 -10.34
N LEU A 49 4.34 -8.38 -11.08
CA LEU A 49 3.91 -7.01 -11.32
C LEU A 49 2.49 -6.85 -10.78
N GLU A 50 2.25 -5.78 -10.06
CA GLU A 50 0.97 -5.48 -9.42
C GLU A 50 0.46 -4.12 -9.87
N ALA A 51 -0.83 -4.04 -10.17
CA ALA A 51 -1.55 -2.78 -10.31
C ALA A 51 -2.67 -2.77 -9.28
N GLY A 52 -2.58 -1.87 -8.31
CA GLY A 52 -3.54 -1.77 -7.20
C GLY A 52 -4.33 -0.47 -7.27
N TYR A 53 -5.61 -0.53 -6.89
CA TYR A 53 -6.46 0.64 -6.77
C TYR A 53 -6.56 1.06 -5.31
N PHE A 54 -5.90 2.17 -4.96
CA PHE A 54 -5.75 2.63 -3.58
C PHE A 54 -6.77 3.71 -3.25
N SER A 55 -7.37 3.64 -2.07
CA SER A 55 -8.34 4.61 -1.55
C SER A 55 -8.03 4.93 -0.10
N CYS A 56 -7.34 6.04 0.14
CA CYS A 56 -6.93 6.46 1.47
C CYS A 56 -7.80 7.63 1.95
N SER A 57 -8.37 7.52 3.14
CA SER A 57 -9.18 8.60 3.72
C SER A 57 -8.27 9.58 4.48
N PRO A 58 -8.32 10.88 4.18
CA PRO A 58 -7.50 11.85 4.89
C PRO A 58 -7.97 11.97 6.35
N LYS A 59 -7.02 11.92 7.29
CA LYS A 59 -7.27 12.28 8.69
C LYS A 59 -6.56 13.59 8.97
N LEU A 60 -7.28 14.69 8.86
CA LEU A 60 -6.74 16.03 9.02
C LEU A 60 -7.08 16.56 10.42
N SER A 61 -6.07 17.01 11.14
CA SER A 61 -6.20 17.71 12.41
C SER A 61 -5.45 19.03 12.34
N SER A 62 -5.98 20.07 12.99
CA SER A 62 -5.23 21.32 13.14
C SER A 62 -3.96 21.06 13.94
N ASN A 63 -2.85 21.68 13.52
CA ASN A 63 -1.59 21.59 14.23
C ASN A 63 -1.56 22.68 15.31
N THR A 64 -1.82 22.30 16.56
CA THR A 64 -1.85 23.24 17.69
C THR A 64 -0.49 23.81 18.06
N ASP A 65 0.60 23.13 17.68
CA ASP A 65 1.94 23.37 18.22
C ASP A 65 2.77 24.37 17.41
N PHE A 66 2.45 24.53 16.11
CA PHE A 66 3.24 25.41 15.23
C PHE A 66 2.42 26.52 14.57
N LEU A 67 1.24 26.19 14.03
CA LEU A 67 0.32 27.14 13.40
C LEU A 67 -1.10 26.67 13.72
N ASN A 68 -1.68 27.23 14.79
CA ASN A 68 -3.05 26.97 15.23
C ASN A 68 -4.08 27.57 14.26
N LYS A 69 -4.01 27.13 13.00
CA LYS A 69 -4.89 27.52 11.91
C LYS A 69 -6.03 26.50 11.87
N PRO A 70 -7.30 26.93 11.91
CA PRO A 70 -8.42 26.02 11.76
C PRO A 70 -8.34 25.30 10.40
N LEU A 71 -8.83 24.06 10.35
CA LEU A 71 -8.86 23.24 9.13
C LEU A 71 -9.62 23.92 7.98
N GLY A 72 -10.62 24.75 8.31
CA GLY A 72 -11.49 25.41 7.33
C GLY A 72 -12.14 24.38 6.40
N GLU A 73 -12.20 24.70 5.11
CA GLU A 73 -12.80 23.83 4.08
C GLU A 73 -12.03 22.52 3.84
N ARG A 74 -10.80 22.38 4.35
CA ARG A 74 -10.06 21.11 4.27
C ARG A 74 -10.72 20.00 5.09
N ALA A 75 -11.50 20.35 6.12
CA ALA A 75 -12.25 19.36 6.91
C ALA A 75 -13.27 18.58 6.07
N ASN A 76 -13.67 19.14 4.92
CA ASN A 76 -14.65 18.57 4.01
C ASN A 76 -13.98 17.79 2.85
N GLU A 77 -12.66 17.59 2.89
CA GLU A 77 -11.93 16.77 1.91
C GLU A 77 -12.31 15.29 2.03
N THR A 78 -12.46 14.62 0.89
CA THR A 78 -12.78 13.19 0.79
C THR A 78 -11.68 12.44 0.05
N LYS A 79 -11.67 11.11 0.18
CA LYS A 79 -10.68 10.25 -0.49
C LYS A 79 -10.80 10.31 -2.02
N LEU A 80 -9.66 10.35 -2.70
CA LEU A 80 -9.57 10.12 -4.15
C LEU A 80 -8.90 8.77 -4.38
N SER A 81 -9.58 7.89 -5.10
CA SER A 81 -9.01 6.58 -5.41
C SER A 81 -8.11 6.63 -6.65
N VAL A 82 -6.89 6.12 -6.55
CA VAL A 82 -5.84 6.24 -7.57
C VAL A 82 -5.14 4.90 -7.79
N TRP A 83 -4.70 4.67 -9.03
CA TRP A 83 -3.88 3.51 -9.39
C TRP A 83 -2.43 3.67 -8.94
N SER A 84 -1.93 2.64 -8.27
CA SER A 84 -0.53 2.44 -7.90
C SER A 84 0.02 1.19 -8.60
N TYR A 85 1.33 1.16 -8.80
CA TYR A 85 1.98 0.06 -9.51
C TYR A 85 3.16 -0.43 -8.72
N SER A 86 3.32 -1.75 -8.61
CA SER A 86 4.41 -2.38 -7.87
C SER A 86 5.08 -3.46 -8.69
N ILE A 87 6.37 -3.63 -8.44
CA ILE A 87 7.21 -4.69 -8.97
C ILE A 87 7.87 -5.38 -7.78
N GLY A 88 7.75 -6.70 -7.69
CA GLY A 88 8.16 -7.42 -6.50
C GLY A 88 8.72 -8.81 -6.78
N LEU A 89 9.38 -9.33 -5.76
CA LEU A 89 9.95 -10.67 -5.72
C LEU A 89 9.54 -11.30 -4.39
N THR A 90 8.87 -12.45 -4.47
CA THR A 90 8.61 -13.31 -3.33
C THR A 90 9.61 -14.46 -3.31
N THR A 91 10.45 -14.55 -2.29
CA THR A 91 11.43 -15.62 -2.11
C THR A 91 11.07 -16.51 -0.91
N PRO A 92 11.12 -17.83 -1.04
CA PRO A 92 10.91 -18.71 0.09
C PRO A 92 12.09 -18.65 1.06
N ILE A 93 11.81 -18.41 2.34
CA ILE A 93 12.77 -18.62 3.43
C ILE A 93 12.65 -20.07 3.92
N SER A 94 11.43 -20.59 3.99
CA SER A 94 11.13 -21.97 4.37
C SER A 94 9.90 -22.47 3.62
N ASN A 95 9.50 -23.72 3.88
CA ASN A 95 8.31 -24.32 3.26
C ASN A 95 6.99 -23.59 3.62
N LEU A 96 6.98 -22.82 4.71
CA LEU A 96 5.80 -22.08 5.15
C LEU A 96 6.00 -20.57 5.07
N LEU A 97 7.24 -20.09 5.24
CA LEU A 97 7.57 -18.68 5.31
C LEU A 97 8.24 -18.19 4.02
N TYR A 98 7.71 -17.10 3.49
CA TYR A 98 8.20 -16.43 2.29
C TYR A 98 8.49 -14.98 2.65
N PHE A 99 9.58 -14.45 2.12
CA PHE A 99 9.86 -13.03 2.10
C PHE A 99 9.29 -12.44 0.82
N ASP A 100 8.68 -11.27 0.91
CA ASP A 100 8.18 -10.53 -0.23
C ASP A 100 8.72 -9.10 -0.18
N GLY A 101 9.48 -8.74 -1.20
CA GLY A 101 10.15 -7.45 -1.30
C GLY A 101 9.97 -6.85 -2.68
N GLY A 102 9.85 -5.53 -2.76
CA GLY A 102 9.69 -4.88 -4.05
C GLY A 102 9.92 -3.37 -4.04
N LEU A 103 9.64 -2.78 -5.20
CA LEU A 103 9.54 -1.34 -5.40
C LEU A 103 8.14 -1.01 -5.90
N SER A 104 7.58 0.08 -5.42
CA SER A 104 6.22 0.50 -5.75
C SER A 104 6.18 2.00 -5.99
N LEU A 105 5.41 2.40 -6.99
CA LEU A 105 4.97 3.76 -7.19
C LEU A 105 3.59 3.90 -6.56
N LEU A 106 3.59 4.24 -5.26
CA LEU A 106 2.39 4.40 -4.47
C LEU A 106 1.78 5.79 -4.72
N ARG A 107 0.47 5.83 -4.98
CA ARG A 107 -0.25 7.08 -5.22
C ARG A 107 -1.45 7.18 -4.30
N ASN A 108 -1.50 8.29 -3.58
CA ASN A 108 -2.62 8.67 -2.74
C ASN A 108 -3.28 9.93 -3.30
N GLY A 109 -4.53 10.18 -2.92
CA GLY A 109 -5.20 11.38 -3.34
C GLY A 109 -6.35 11.80 -2.43
N GLU A 110 -6.65 13.08 -2.52
CA GLU A 110 -7.73 13.76 -1.82
C GLU A 110 -8.53 14.55 -2.85
N GLN A 111 -9.83 14.72 -2.61
CA GLN A 111 -10.68 15.51 -3.47
C GLN A 111 -11.65 16.34 -2.64
N TYR A 112 -12.01 17.49 -3.20
CA TYR A 112 -12.98 18.39 -2.60
C TYR A 112 -13.91 18.93 -3.68
N LYS A 113 -15.16 19.13 -3.29
CA LYS A 113 -16.21 19.67 -4.14
C LYS A 113 -17.07 20.61 -3.31
N TRP A 114 -17.18 21.84 -3.78
CA TRP A 114 -18.06 22.86 -3.25
C TRP A 114 -18.99 23.39 -4.34
N THR A 115 -20.22 23.68 -3.94
CA THR A 115 -21.25 24.24 -4.80
C THR A 115 -22.00 25.30 -4.01
N SER A 116 -22.12 26.49 -4.59
CA SER A 116 -22.86 27.59 -3.97
C SER A 116 -24.36 27.26 -3.93
N THR A 117 -25.03 27.63 -2.84
CA THR A 117 -26.48 27.48 -2.67
C THR A 117 -27.26 28.66 -3.23
N THR A 118 -26.58 29.76 -3.57
CA THR A 118 -27.19 31.04 -3.99
C THR A 118 -26.74 31.50 -5.38
N SER A 119 -25.73 30.87 -5.97
CA SER A 119 -25.20 31.18 -7.30
C SER A 119 -24.80 29.90 -8.06
N ASP A 120 -24.61 29.98 -9.37
CA ASP A 120 -24.12 28.85 -10.20
C ASP A 120 -22.60 28.60 -10.07
N SER A 121 -21.97 29.16 -9.03
CA SER A 121 -20.54 29.03 -8.78
C SER A 121 -20.21 27.66 -8.19
N THR A 122 -19.17 27.02 -8.72
CA THR A 122 -18.66 25.73 -8.23
C THR A 122 -17.15 25.79 -8.05
N PHE A 123 -16.62 25.06 -7.07
CA PHE A 123 -15.19 24.95 -6.83
C PHE A 123 -14.81 23.52 -6.48
N ASN A 124 -13.97 22.90 -7.31
CA ASN A 124 -13.56 21.52 -7.18
C ASN A 124 -12.04 21.43 -7.24
N TYR A 125 -11.44 20.58 -6.42
CA TYR A 125 -10.05 20.20 -6.61
C TYR A 125 -9.79 18.73 -6.34
N GLN A 126 -8.73 18.22 -6.98
CA GLN A 126 -8.18 16.90 -6.77
C GLN A 126 -6.69 17.02 -6.52
N SER A 127 -6.26 16.59 -5.34
CA SER A 127 -4.88 16.54 -4.89
C SER A 127 -4.35 15.11 -5.05
N ARG A 128 -3.14 14.97 -5.58
CA ARG A 128 -2.46 13.67 -5.74
C ARG A 128 -1.06 13.76 -5.18
N TYR A 129 -0.71 12.72 -4.43
CA TYR A 129 0.57 12.53 -3.77
C TYR A 129 1.21 11.26 -4.32
N ASN A 130 2.43 11.37 -4.83
CA ASN A 130 3.18 10.23 -5.35
C ASN A 130 4.36 9.92 -4.43
N TYR A 131 4.55 8.63 -4.15
CA TYR A 131 5.60 8.11 -3.31
C TYR A 131 6.33 6.98 -4.03
N ILE A 132 7.64 6.94 -3.83
CA ILE A 132 8.45 5.76 -4.14
C ILE A 132 8.50 4.95 -2.86
N ALA A 133 7.93 3.75 -2.92
CA ALA A 133 7.70 2.89 -1.77
C ALA A 133 8.44 1.57 -1.94
N MET A 134 8.93 0.98 -0.84
CA MET A 134 9.50 -0.37 -0.86
C MET A 134 8.69 -1.28 0.05
N PRO A 135 7.73 -2.06 -0.47
CA PRO A 135 7.04 -3.04 0.35
C PRO A 135 8.02 -4.14 0.79
N LEU A 136 8.11 -4.36 2.10
CA LEU A 136 8.90 -5.42 2.73
C LEU A 136 7.97 -6.22 3.64
N GLN A 137 7.61 -7.43 3.24
CA GLN A 137 6.62 -8.27 3.91
C GLN A 137 7.15 -9.69 4.16
N LEU A 138 6.67 -10.31 5.23
CA LEU A 138 6.79 -11.74 5.46
C LEU A 138 5.43 -12.38 5.26
N LYS A 139 5.36 -13.40 4.41
CA LYS A 139 4.15 -14.14 4.05
C LYS A 139 4.22 -15.58 4.54
N LEU A 140 3.15 -16.04 5.19
CA LEU A 140 2.92 -17.45 5.48
C LEU A 140 2.07 -18.04 4.36
N GLN A 141 2.57 -19.06 3.65
CA GLN A 141 1.85 -19.72 2.55
C GLN A 141 1.55 -21.19 2.85
N GLY A 142 0.28 -21.56 2.81
CA GLY A 142 -0.20 -22.93 3.01
C GLY A 142 -1.03 -23.44 1.84
N GLY A 143 -1.12 -24.76 1.68
CA GLY A 143 -1.87 -25.40 0.60
C GLY A 143 -1.01 -25.89 -0.57
N ASN A 144 -1.52 -26.90 -1.27
CA ASN A 144 -0.84 -27.55 -2.40
C ASN A 144 -1.43 -27.08 -3.74
N ASN A 145 -2.73 -27.33 -3.96
CA ASN A 145 -3.42 -26.94 -5.21
C ASN A 145 -4.16 -25.61 -5.11
N PHE A 146 -4.59 -25.25 -3.90
CA PHE A 146 -5.20 -23.95 -3.57
C PHE A 146 -4.31 -23.33 -2.50
N ARG A 147 -3.59 -22.26 -2.84
CA ARG A 147 -2.60 -21.68 -1.95
C ARG A 147 -3.25 -20.49 -1.26
N TYR A 148 -3.21 -20.45 0.05
CA TYR A 148 -3.60 -19.26 0.81
C TYR A 148 -2.36 -18.62 1.39
N PHE A 149 -2.36 -17.30 1.46
CA PHE A 149 -1.30 -16.54 2.09
C PHE A 149 -1.82 -15.48 3.04
N VAL A 150 -1.07 -15.27 4.12
CA VAL A 150 -1.22 -14.12 5.02
C VAL A 150 0.15 -13.54 5.23
N GLY A 151 0.30 -12.24 4.99
CA GLY A 151 1.54 -11.53 5.16
C GLY A 151 1.40 -10.25 5.95
N GLY A 152 2.49 -9.85 6.59
CA GLY A 152 2.59 -8.61 7.34
C GLY A 152 3.96 -7.98 7.12
N GLY A 153 4.01 -6.66 7.09
CA GLY A 153 5.24 -5.96 6.78
C GLY A 153 5.19 -4.45 6.95
N LEU A 154 6.26 -3.83 6.47
CA LEU A 154 6.46 -2.39 6.46
C LEU A 154 6.65 -1.90 5.04
N ILE A 155 6.27 -0.65 4.82
CA ILE A 155 6.45 0.07 3.56
C ILE A 155 7.09 1.41 3.91
N PRO A 156 8.43 1.51 3.87
CA PRO A 156 9.09 2.81 3.78
C PRO A 156 8.69 3.50 2.46
N GLU A 157 8.32 4.77 2.57
CA GLU A 157 7.80 5.60 1.50
C GLU A 157 8.59 6.91 1.45
N LEU A 158 9.17 7.21 0.30
CA LEU A 158 9.78 8.50 0.01
C LEU A 158 8.83 9.33 -0.82
N TYR A 159 8.48 10.51 -0.32
CA TYR A 159 7.64 11.44 -1.06
C TYR A 159 8.36 11.97 -2.30
N GLN A 160 7.70 11.88 -3.46
CA GLN A 160 8.28 12.25 -4.74
C GLN A 160 7.67 13.53 -5.32
N SER A 161 6.35 13.66 -5.33
CA SER A 161 5.69 14.82 -5.96
C SER A 161 4.26 15.03 -5.50
N TYR A 162 3.82 16.28 -5.65
CA TYR A 162 2.43 16.68 -5.47
C TYR A 162 1.89 17.42 -6.68
N SER A 163 0.65 17.08 -7.02
CA SER A 163 -0.08 17.71 -8.11
C SER A 163 -1.53 17.94 -7.70
N GLN A 164 -1.98 19.18 -7.83
CA GLN A 164 -3.35 19.57 -7.55
C GLN A 164 -4.00 20.11 -8.82
N LYS A 165 -5.13 19.49 -9.20
CA LYS A 165 -5.97 19.96 -10.30
C LYS A 165 -7.15 20.70 -9.71
N GLN A 166 -7.29 21.98 -10.03
CA GLN A 166 -8.38 22.84 -9.58
C GLN A 166 -9.26 23.20 -10.77
N GLN A 167 -10.57 23.19 -10.54
CA GLN A 167 -11.58 23.56 -11.52
C GLN A 167 -12.64 24.39 -10.82
N TRP A 168 -12.98 25.54 -11.37
CA TRP A 168 -14.01 26.39 -10.80
C TRP A 168 -14.80 27.12 -11.87
N ASN A 169 -16.06 27.42 -11.54
CA ASN A 169 -16.93 28.22 -12.38
C ASN A 169 -17.18 29.56 -11.70
N ASP A 170 -16.95 30.64 -12.44
CA ASP A 170 -17.30 31.99 -12.00
C ASP A 170 -18.83 32.19 -12.04
N SER A 171 -19.35 33.22 -11.35
CA SER A 171 -20.79 33.54 -11.32
C SER A 171 -21.42 33.85 -12.68
N LEU A 172 -20.59 34.06 -13.72
CA LEU A 172 -20.99 34.24 -15.13
C LEU A 172 -20.97 32.92 -15.93
N GLY A 173 -20.75 31.76 -15.30
CA GLY A 173 -20.78 30.44 -15.93
C GLY A 173 -19.50 30.05 -16.70
N SER A 174 -18.44 30.85 -16.65
CA SER A 174 -17.16 30.53 -17.30
C SER A 174 -16.35 29.53 -16.46
N SER A 175 -16.00 28.39 -17.07
CA SER A 175 -15.20 27.33 -16.44
C SER A 175 -13.70 27.60 -16.59
N LYS A 176 -13.01 27.75 -15.46
CA LYS A 176 -11.55 27.92 -15.39
C LYS A 176 -10.88 26.68 -14.80
N LYS A 177 -9.66 26.38 -15.26
CA LYS A 177 -8.86 25.21 -14.83
C LYS A 177 -7.45 25.68 -14.48
N ALA A 178 -6.94 25.22 -13.33
CA ALA A 178 -5.56 25.42 -12.94
C ALA A 178 -4.93 24.09 -12.51
N VAL A 179 -3.65 23.91 -12.82
CA VAL A 179 -2.86 22.79 -12.34
C VAL A 179 -1.70 23.34 -11.53
N VAL A 180 -1.75 23.15 -10.22
CA VAL A 180 -0.69 23.55 -9.31
C VAL A 180 0.19 22.33 -9.07
N LYS A 181 1.45 22.41 -9.49
CA LYS A 181 2.48 21.41 -9.16
C LYS A 181 3.42 22.07 -8.16
N VAL A 182 3.47 21.51 -6.96
CA VAL A 182 4.41 21.97 -5.92
C VAL A 182 5.45 20.88 -5.77
N ASN A 183 6.67 21.18 -6.20
CA ASN A 183 7.87 20.34 -5.99
C ASN A 183 8.75 20.97 -4.90
N SER A 184 8.13 21.47 -3.82
CA SER A 184 8.87 22.11 -2.73
C SER A 184 9.53 21.02 -1.88
N ASP A 185 10.86 21.02 -1.86
CA ASP A 185 11.78 20.26 -1.00
C ASP A 185 11.29 18.86 -0.57
N MET A 186 11.68 17.86 -1.38
CA MET A 186 11.32 16.44 -1.33
C MET A 186 11.85 15.68 -0.09
N ASN A 187 11.70 16.24 1.11
CA ASN A 187 12.34 15.77 2.33
C ASN A 187 11.40 14.98 3.26
N SER A 188 10.24 14.55 2.79
CA SER A 188 9.30 13.78 3.60
C SER A 188 9.49 12.27 3.43
N PHE A 189 9.78 11.60 4.53
CA PHE A 189 9.79 10.14 4.64
C PHE A 189 8.58 9.69 5.46
N ALA A 190 7.88 8.66 4.99
CA ALA A 190 6.80 8.02 5.70
C ALA A 190 7.09 6.52 5.86
N LEU A 191 6.55 5.91 6.91
CA LEU A 191 6.65 4.49 7.17
C LEU A 191 5.27 3.95 7.47
N SER A 192 4.79 3.06 6.62
CA SER A 192 3.46 2.45 6.72
C SER A 192 3.56 0.99 7.13
N TRP A 193 2.55 0.50 7.86
CA TRP A 193 2.36 -0.92 8.09
C TRP A 193 1.44 -1.50 7.01
N VAL A 194 1.70 -2.74 6.60
CA VAL A 194 0.88 -3.43 5.61
C VAL A 194 0.57 -4.84 6.08
N VAL A 195 -0.69 -5.24 5.88
CA VAL A 195 -1.17 -6.60 6.09
C VAL A 195 -1.82 -7.05 4.79
N THR A 196 -1.40 -8.20 4.30
CA THR A 196 -1.91 -8.80 3.06
C THR A 196 -2.48 -10.16 3.36
N ALA A 197 -3.60 -10.50 2.74
CA ALA A 197 -4.17 -11.84 2.78
C ALA A 197 -4.78 -12.12 1.42
N GLY A 198 -4.63 -13.35 0.94
CA GLY A 198 -5.12 -13.72 -0.37
C GLY A 198 -5.00 -15.19 -0.67
N VAL A 199 -5.38 -15.53 -1.89
CA VAL A 199 -5.33 -16.90 -2.42
C VAL A 199 -4.70 -16.86 -3.81
N GLU A 200 -3.91 -17.89 -4.12
CA GLU A 200 -3.20 -18.12 -5.39
C GLU A 200 -3.55 -19.51 -5.94
#